data_AF-A0A0H5BL40-F1
#
_entry.id   AF-A0A0H5BL40-F1
#
_cell.length_a   1.000
_cell.length_b   1.000
_cell.length_c   1.000
_cell.angle_alpha   90.00
_cell.angle_beta   90.00
_cell.angle_gamma   90.00
#
_symmetry.space_group_name_H-M   'P 1'
#
loop_
_entity.id
_entity.type
_entity.pdbx_description
1 polymer ?
#
loop_
_entity_poly.entity_id
_entity_poly.type
_entity_poly.pdbx_seq_one_letter_code
_entity_poly.pdbx_strand_id
1 'polypeptide(L)'
;MKCIVVNANNSIYGRIITKIIELVKKGFFVKVLNCQNLILSGRKEHSIKKFISKFNKKTHTNPNKGPFKFSSPANIFLKSIRGMISYKKKAFMNNFKKIQCFNGEPSRFRFQKNFVFRNVHKSIRLKNSSKWIYLKEISKKLGWDSEISFITDYKKKNILSLNLKNNFKVLSAFKNDLNKLQ
;
A
#
# COMPACT_ATOMS: atom_id res chain seq x y z
N MET A 1 -10.04 4.95 -20.42
CA MET A 1 -9.06 5.37 -19.37
C MET A 1 -8.43 4.13 -18.73
N LYS A 2 -7.10 4.05 -18.60
CA LYS A 2 -6.40 2.85 -18.09
C LYS A 2 -6.12 2.95 -16.60
N CYS A 3 -6.56 1.95 -15.83
CA CYS A 3 -6.32 1.83 -14.39
C CYS A 3 -5.16 0.87 -14.14
N ILE A 4 -4.20 1.30 -13.31
CA ILE A 4 -3.05 0.51 -12.89
C ILE A 4 -3.22 0.21 -11.41
N VAL A 5 -3.28 -1.08 -11.08
CA VAL A 5 -3.28 -1.57 -9.70
C VAL A 5 -1.83 -1.87 -9.31
N VAL A 6 -1.33 -1.20 -8.28
CA VAL A 6 0.04 -1.32 -7.78
C VAL A 6 0.02 -2.04 -6.43
N ASN A 7 0.80 -3.11 -6.29
CA ASN A 7 1.00 -3.76 -5.00
C ASN A 7 2.21 -3.14 -4.29
N ALA A 8 1.98 -2.52 -3.13
CA ALA A 8 3.00 -1.79 -2.37
C ALA A 8 3.79 -2.68 -1.38
N ASN A 9 3.53 -3.99 -1.37
CA ASN A 9 4.18 -4.90 -0.44
C ASN A 9 5.71 -4.79 -0.53
N ASN A 10 6.39 -4.69 0.62
CA ASN A 10 7.85 -4.65 0.73
C ASN A 10 8.53 -3.53 -0.10
N SER A 11 7.79 -2.49 -0.46
CA SER A 11 8.31 -1.34 -1.22
C SER A 11 8.77 -0.22 -0.31
N ILE A 12 9.86 0.47 -0.68
CA ILE A 12 10.38 1.60 0.08
C ILE A 12 9.45 2.80 -0.08
N TYR A 13 8.92 3.28 1.05
CA TYR A 13 7.88 4.29 1.18
C TYR A 13 8.08 5.53 0.31
N GLY A 14 9.25 6.18 0.37
CA GLY A 14 9.50 7.39 -0.41
C GLY A 14 9.64 7.12 -1.91
N ARG A 15 10.31 6.01 -2.28
CA ARG A 15 10.66 5.70 -3.66
C ARG A 15 9.44 5.31 -4.49
N ILE A 16 8.51 4.56 -3.90
CA ILE A 16 7.28 4.16 -4.59
C ILE A 16 6.39 5.38 -4.87
N ILE A 17 6.39 6.41 -4.01
CA ILE A 17 5.58 7.61 -4.23
C ILE A 17 6.01 8.32 -5.51
N THR A 18 7.32 8.48 -5.73
CA THR A 18 7.84 9.11 -6.96
C THR A 18 7.35 8.38 -8.21
N LYS A 19 7.36 7.04 -8.19
CA LYS A 19 6.87 6.22 -9.31
C LYS A 19 5.36 6.31 -9.53
N ILE A 20 4.58 6.38 -8.46
CA ILE A 20 3.13 6.62 -8.56
C ILE A 20 2.85 7.98 -9.19
N ILE A 21 3.59 9.02 -8.80
CA ILE A 21 3.40 10.37 -9.34
C ILE A 21 3.76 10.43 -10.82
N GLU A 22 4.83 9.77 -11.25
CA GLU A 22 5.18 9.63 -12.67
C GLU A 22 4.02 9.02 -13.48
N LEU A 23 3.39 7.95 -12.97
CA LEU A 23 2.22 7.34 -13.63
C LEU A 23 1.01 8.28 -13.69
N VAL A 24 0.74 8.98 -12.60
CA VAL A 24 -0.42 9.87 -12.52
C VAL A 24 -0.25 11.08 -13.44
N LYS A 25 0.97 11.62 -13.55
CA LYS A 25 1.31 12.69 -14.51
C LYS A 25 1.11 12.26 -15.95
N LYS A 26 1.38 11.00 -16.29
CA LYS A 26 1.05 10.40 -17.60
C LYS A 26 -0.46 10.20 -17.82
N GLY A 27 -1.28 10.46 -16.82
CA GLY A 27 -2.75 10.43 -16.93
C GLY A 27 -3.41 9.16 -16.41
N PHE A 28 -2.66 8.18 -15.88
CA PHE A 28 -3.21 6.92 -15.40
C PHE A 28 -3.96 7.06 -14.07
N PHE A 29 -4.98 6.22 -13.86
CA PHE A 29 -5.59 6.02 -12.54
C PHE A 29 -4.79 4.99 -11.78
N VAL A 30 -4.31 5.34 -10.59
CA VAL A 30 -3.42 4.48 -9.82
C VAL A 30 -4.10 4.07 -8.53
N LYS A 31 -4.30 2.76 -8.35
CA LYS A 31 -4.82 2.17 -7.13
C LYS A 31 -3.70 1.40 -6.43
N VAL A 32 -3.37 1.81 -5.22
CA VAL A 32 -2.27 1.23 -4.43
C VAL A 32 -2.87 0.29 -3.39
N LEU A 33 -2.46 -0.96 -3.42
CA LEU A 33 -2.85 -2.00 -2.47
C LEU A 33 -1.75 -2.24 -1.44
N ASN A 34 -2.12 -2.83 -0.29
CA ASN A 34 -1.19 -3.25 0.75
C ASN A 34 -0.31 -2.11 1.33
N CYS A 35 -0.85 -0.90 1.48
CA CYS A 35 -0.10 0.24 2.03
C CYS A 35 0.50 -0.02 3.42
N GLN A 36 -0.11 -0.91 4.21
CA GLN A 36 0.38 -1.29 5.55
C GLN A 36 1.77 -1.99 5.51
N ASN A 37 2.11 -2.65 4.40
CA ASN A 37 3.38 -3.37 4.22
C ASN A 37 4.46 -2.52 3.53
N LEU A 38 4.26 -1.20 3.42
CA LEU A 38 5.30 -0.28 3.01
C LEU A 38 6.42 -0.24 4.04
N ILE A 39 7.64 -0.04 3.56
CA ILE A 39 8.85 -0.07 4.38
C ILE A 39 9.47 1.32 4.48
N LEU A 40 9.81 1.72 5.69
CA LEU A 40 10.69 2.85 5.95
C LEU A 40 12.08 2.34 6.33
N SER A 41 13.08 2.87 5.65
CA SER A 41 14.49 2.64 5.99
C SER A 41 14.87 3.42 7.25
N GLY A 42 15.73 2.83 8.06
CA GLY A 42 16.26 3.44 9.28
C GLY A 42 15.94 2.63 10.54
N ARG A 43 16.47 3.10 11.68
CA ARG A 43 16.19 2.50 12.99
C ARG A 43 14.73 2.68 13.37
N LYS A 44 14.12 1.63 13.91
CA LYS A 44 12.71 1.59 14.32
C LYS A 44 12.32 2.75 15.24
N GLU A 45 13.09 3.02 16.30
CA GLU A 45 12.78 4.12 17.23
C GLU A 45 12.77 5.48 16.53
N HIS A 46 13.76 5.74 15.67
CA HIS A 46 13.87 7.01 14.97
C HIS A 46 12.69 7.24 14.01
N SER A 47 12.35 6.21 13.23
CA SER A 47 11.18 6.27 12.35
C SER A 47 9.90 6.53 13.15
N ILE A 48 9.67 5.82 14.26
CA ILE A 48 8.49 6.02 15.11
C ILE A 48 8.46 7.45 15.68
N LYS A 49 9.57 7.91 16.29
CA LYS A 49 9.69 9.26 16.88
C LYS A 49 9.39 10.36 15.86
N LYS A 50 9.83 10.19 14.60
CA LYS A 50 9.54 11.12 13.50
C LYS A 50 8.04 11.24 13.19
N PHE A 51 7.29 10.14 13.24
CA PHE A 51 5.84 10.20 13.01
C PHE A 51 5.10 10.72 14.22
N ILE A 52 5.49 10.32 15.44
CA ILE A 52 4.90 10.82 16.69
C ILE A 52 5.08 12.34 16.80
N SER A 53 6.30 12.86 16.54
CA SER A 53 6.54 14.30 16.60
C SER A 53 5.66 15.07 15.62
N LYS A 54 5.40 14.53 14.43
CA LYS A 54 4.47 15.11 13.44
C LYS A 54 3.01 14.99 13.87
N PHE A 55 2.65 13.90 14.54
CA PHE A 55 1.30 13.64 15.04
C PHE A 55 0.96 14.54 16.25
N ASN A 56 1.94 14.88 17.07
CA ASN A 56 1.75 15.74 18.25
C ASN A 56 1.56 17.22 17.89
N LYS A 57 1.97 17.65 16.68
CA LYS A 57 1.75 19.02 16.20
C LYS A 57 0.24 19.33 16.17
N LYS A 58 -0.14 20.41 16.85
CA LYS A 58 -1.50 20.95 16.92
C LYS A 58 -1.44 22.48 16.88
N THR A 59 -2.48 23.12 16.38
CA THR A 59 -2.65 24.56 16.53
C THR A 59 -3.06 24.84 17.97
N HIS A 60 -2.42 25.80 18.62
CA HIS A 60 -2.71 26.13 20.02
C HIS A 60 -4.13 26.67 20.21
N THR A 61 -4.57 27.58 19.34
CA THR A 61 -5.88 28.25 19.43
C THR A 61 -7.06 27.29 19.26
N ASN A 62 -7.06 26.50 18.18
CA ASN A 62 -8.10 25.51 17.94
C ASN A 62 -7.52 24.26 17.24
N PRO A 63 -7.36 23.14 17.95
CA PRO A 63 -6.84 21.89 17.39
C PRO A 63 -7.66 21.36 16.21
N ASN A 64 -8.97 21.62 16.15
CA ASN A 64 -9.86 21.13 15.08
C ASN A 64 -9.60 21.81 13.74
N LYS A 65 -9.17 23.08 13.76
CA LYS A 65 -8.73 23.82 12.55
C LYS A 65 -7.25 23.57 12.21
N GLY A 66 -6.57 22.74 12.99
CA GLY A 66 -5.16 22.45 12.82
C GLY A 66 -4.84 21.36 11.78
N PRO A 67 -3.59 20.87 11.76
CA PRO A 67 -3.20 19.80 10.85
C PRO A 67 -3.96 18.50 11.14
N PHE A 68 -4.74 18.00 10.17
CA PHE A 68 -5.43 16.72 10.31
C PHE A 68 -4.48 15.55 10.51
N LYS A 69 -4.79 14.70 11.48
CA LYS A 69 -4.00 13.55 11.90
C LYS A 69 -4.66 12.27 11.40
N PHE A 70 -3.85 11.37 10.83
CA PHE A 70 -4.32 10.07 10.35
C PHE A 70 -3.45 8.99 10.99
N SER A 71 -4.06 7.96 11.55
CA SER A 71 -3.37 6.78 12.08
C SER A 71 -3.27 5.65 11.05
N SER A 72 -4.27 5.54 10.15
CA SER A 72 -4.30 4.53 9.08
C SER A 72 -3.13 4.64 8.09
N PRO A 73 -2.42 3.53 7.77
CA PRO A 73 -1.29 3.51 6.84
C PRO A 73 -1.61 4.09 5.46
N ALA A 74 -2.75 3.72 4.87
CA ALA A 74 -3.19 4.24 3.57
C ALA A 74 -3.37 5.77 3.60
N ASN A 75 -3.96 6.32 4.66
CA ASN A 75 -4.16 7.76 4.79
C ASN A 75 -2.85 8.51 5.06
N ILE A 76 -1.95 7.92 5.85
CA ILE A 76 -0.59 8.45 6.04
C ILE A 76 0.15 8.51 4.69
N PHE A 77 0.09 7.42 3.93
CA PHE A 77 0.71 7.32 2.62
C PHE A 77 0.13 8.34 1.63
N LEU A 78 -1.20 8.43 1.57
CA LEU A 78 -1.93 9.40 0.74
C LEU A 78 -1.60 10.85 1.13
N LYS A 79 -1.42 11.14 2.42
CA LYS A 79 -0.95 12.45 2.91
C LYS A 79 0.48 12.75 2.45
N SER A 80 1.37 11.76 2.34
CA SER A 80 2.71 11.93 1.78
C SER A 80 2.69 12.14 0.27
N ILE A 81 1.89 11.37 -0.48
CA ILE A 81 1.69 11.58 -1.91
C ILE A 81 1.19 13.00 -2.18
N ARG A 82 0.21 13.46 -1.39
CA ARG A 82 -0.32 14.84 -1.46
C ARG A 82 0.77 15.89 -1.28
N GLY A 83 1.77 15.63 -0.44
CA GLY A 83 2.90 16.55 -0.23
C GLY A 83 3.86 16.65 -1.42
N MET A 84 3.84 15.69 -2.34
CA MET A 84 4.68 15.67 -3.55
C MET A 84 3.93 16.16 -4.80
N ILE A 85 2.64 16.52 -4.67
CA ILE A 85 1.82 17.11 -5.74
C ILE A 85 1.45 18.53 -5.30
N SER A 86 1.52 19.51 -6.21
CA SER A 86 1.04 20.88 -5.96
C SER A 86 -0.50 20.94 -5.92
N TYR A 87 -1.11 20.21 -4.98
CA TYR A 87 -2.53 19.92 -4.96
C TYR A 87 -3.38 21.19 -4.88
N LYS A 88 -2.92 22.29 -4.26
CA LYS A 88 -3.69 23.55 -4.18
C LYS A 88 -4.14 24.12 -5.55
N LYS A 89 -3.41 23.82 -6.64
CA LYS A 89 -3.74 24.27 -7.99
C LYS A 89 -4.78 23.32 -8.62
N LYS A 90 -5.85 23.87 -9.22
CA LYS A 90 -6.95 23.09 -9.85
C LYS A 90 -6.44 22.04 -10.85
N ALA A 91 -5.46 22.41 -11.70
CA ALA A 91 -4.86 21.50 -12.67
C ALA A 91 -4.24 20.24 -12.03
N PHE A 92 -3.59 20.39 -10.88
CA PHE A 92 -2.92 19.29 -10.18
C PHE A 92 -3.83 18.55 -9.18
N MET A 93 -4.95 19.16 -8.74
CA MET A 93 -5.99 18.44 -7.98
C MET A 93 -6.52 17.23 -8.75
N ASN A 94 -6.71 17.37 -10.06
CA ASN A 94 -7.21 16.28 -10.91
C ASN A 94 -6.27 15.08 -10.90
N ASN A 95 -4.96 15.30 -10.78
CA ASN A 95 -3.97 14.24 -10.63
C ASN A 95 -4.10 13.54 -9.27
N PHE A 96 -4.26 14.29 -8.19
CA PHE A 96 -4.46 13.70 -6.86
C PHE A 96 -5.74 12.86 -6.78
N LYS A 97 -6.83 13.31 -7.41
CA LYS A 97 -8.11 12.56 -7.49
C LYS A 97 -7.98 11.20 -8.18
N LYS A 98 -6.97 10.99 -9.03
CA LYS A 98 -6.72 9.71 -9.73
C LYS A 98 -6.09 8.64 -8.84
N ILE A 99 -5.65 8.99 -7.63
CA ILE A 99 -4.91 8.12 -6.73
C ILE A 99 -5.84 7.60 -5.63
N GLN A 100 -5.87 6.28 -5.45
CA GLN A 100 -6.57 5.64 -4.34
C GLN A 100 -5.60 4.70 -3.62
N CYS A 101 -5.63 4.71 -2.29
CA CYS A 101 -4.75 3.89 -1.47
C CYS A 101 -5.58 3.02 -0.54
N PHE A 102 -5.26 1.74 -0.46
CA PHE A 102 -5.97 0.76 0.34
C PHE A 102 -5.02 0.05 1.30
N ASN A 103 -5.50 -0.16 2.52
CA ASN A 103 -4.90 -1.14 3.41
C ASN A 103 -5.43 -2.52 2.98
N GLY A 104 -4.53 -3.49 2.85
CA GLY A 104 -4.86 -4.81 2.34
C GLY A 104 -5.24 -4.80 0.86
N GLU A 105 -5.90 -5.88 0.45
CA GLU A 105 -6.45 -6.08 -0.88
C GLU A 105 -7.97 -6.23 -0.79
N PRO A 106 -8.74 -5.23 -1.26
CA PRO A 106 -10.18 -5.33 -1.39
C PRO A 106 -10.57 -6.49 -2.32
N SER A 107 -11.72 -7.12 -2.06
CA SER A 107 -12.23 -8.27 -2.84
C SER A 107 -12.25 -8.02 -4.35
N ARG A 108 -12.58 -6.80 -4.77
CA ARG A 108 -12.63 -6.38 -6.17
C ARG A 108 -11.30 -6.50 -6.93
N PHE A 109 -10.16 -6.35 -6.25
CA PHE A 109 -8.84 -6.35 -6.91
C PHE A 109 -8.10 -7.68 -6.84
N ARG A 110 -8.65 -8.64 -6.08
CA ARG A 110 -8.01 -9.91 -5.75
C ARG A 110 -7.57 -10.75 -6.95
N PHE A 111 -8.40 -10.79 -8.00
CA PHE A 111 -8.12 -11.56 -9.22
C PHE A 111 -7.49 -10.70 -10.31
N GLN A 112 -7.37 -9.39 -10.08
CA GLN A 112 -6.78 -8.48 -11.04
C GLN A 112 -5.25 -8.58 -10.96
N LYS A 113 -4.59 -8.61 -12.13
CA LYS A 113 -3.13 -8.54 -12.19
C LYS A 113 -2.66 -7.24 -11.54
N ASN A 114 -1.84 -7.38 -10.50
CA ASN A 114 -1.23 -6.26 -9.81
C ASN A 114 0.21 -6.05 -10.29
N PHE A 115 0.62 -4.79 -10.38
CA PHE A 115 1.93 -4.39 -10.82
C PHE A 115 2.85 -4.14 -9.62
N VAL A 116 4.09 -4.62 -9.68
CA VAL A 116 5.11 -4.41 -8.65
C VAL A 116 6.29 -3.68 -9.25
N PHE A 117 6.69 -2.57 -8.63
CA PHE A 117 7.89 -1.85 -9.01
C PHE A 117 9.13 -2.56 -8.46
N ARG A 118 9.89 -3.24 -9.33
CA ARG A 118 11.12 -3.93 -8.92
C ARG A 118 12.14 -2.95 -8.32
N ASN A 119 12.33 -1.79 -8.97
CA ASN A 119 13.30 -0.77 -8.59
C ASN A 119 13.07 -0.07 -7.23
N VAL A 120 11.96 -0.32 -6.54
CA VAL A 120 11.68 0.26 -5.21
C VAL A 120 11.58 -0.81 -4.13
N HIS A 121 11.65 -2.08 -4.50
CA HIS A 121 11.50 -3.20 -3.59
C HIS A 121 12.70 -3.29 -2.64
N LYS A 122 12.45 -3.59 -1.36
CA LYS A 122 13.51 -3.61 -0.32
C LYS A 122 14.66 -4.54 -0.67
N SER A 123 14.38 -5.71 -1.27
CA SER A 123 15.39 -6.73 -1.56
C SER A 123 16.46 -6.27 -2.53
N ILE A 124 16.18 -5.24 -3.34
CA ILE A 124 17.12 -4.70 -4.32
C ILE A 124 17.83 -3.48 -3.78
N ARG A 125 17.10 -2.66 -3.00
CA ARG A 125 17.56 -1.32 -2.64
C ARG A 125 18.17 -1.23 -1.25
N LEU A 126 17.82 -2.12 -0.33
CA LEU A 126 18.39 -2.16 1.01
C LEU A 126 19.36 -3.33 1.12
N LYS A 127 20.49 -3.11 1.78
CA LYS A 127 21.39 -4.20 2.19
C LYS A 127 20.71 -5.02 3.28
N ASN A 128 21.01 -6.31 3.37
CA ASN A 128 20.40 -7.21 4.36
C ASN A 128 20.64 -6.74 5.81
N SER A 129 21.80 -6.13 6.09
CA SER A 129 22.15 -5.57 7.41
C SER A 129 21.44 -4.25 7.75
N SER A 130 20.75 -3.63 6.78
CA SER A 130 20.09 -2.34 7.00
C SER A 130 18.84 -2.51 7.83
N LYS A 131 18.70 -1.69 8.88
CA LYS A 131 17.49 -1.65 9.71
C LYS A 131 16.35 -0.98 8.94
N TRP A 132 15.14 -1.49 9.14
CA TRP A 132 13.92 -0.97 8.53
C TRP A 132 12.70 -1.29 9.40
N ILE A 133 11.58 -0.65 9.12
CA ILE A 133 10.32 -0.86 9.82
C ILE A 133 9.14 -0.85 8.83
N TYR A 134 8.11 -1.64 9.10
CA TYR A 134 6.85 -1.55 8.35
C TYR A 134 6.02 -0.34 8.79
N LEU A 135 5.27 0.22 7.84
CA LEU A 135 4.36 1.34 8.11
C LEU A 135 3.25 0.94 9.10
N LYS A 136 2.77 -0.31 9.06
CA LYS A 136 1.78 -0.83 10.03
C LYS A 136 2.24 -0.72 11.49
N GLU A 137 3.53 -0.93 11.77
CA GLU A 137 4.06 -0.85 13.13
C GLU A 137 4.07 0.59 13.64
N ILE A 138 4.35 1.55 12.75
CA ILE A 138 4.26 2.97 13.06
C ILE A 138 2.80 3.35 13.30
N SER A 139 1.90 2.95 12.41
CA SER A 139 0.46 3.20 12.52
C SER A 139 -0.12 2.65 13.82
N LYS A 140 0.29 1.45 14.24
CA LYS A 140 -0.12 0.87 15.52
C LYS A 140 0.26 1.78 16.69
N LYS A 141 1.47 2.35 16.69
CA LYS A 141 1.90 3.33 17.71
C LYS A 141 1.16 4.67 17.64
N LEU A 142 0.52 4.98 16.52
CA LEU A 142 -0.32 6.18 16.36
C LEU A 142 -1.81 5.92 16.70
N GLY A 143 -2.17 4.74 17.22
CA GLY A 143 -3.56 4.38 17.55
C GLY A 143 -4.35 3.85 16.35
N TRP A 144 -3.74 2.97 15.55
CA TRP A 144 -4.43 2.22 14.50
C TRP A 144 -4.70 0.79 14.96
N ASP A 145 -5.93 0.51 15.38
CA ASP A 145 -6.30 -0.74 16.07
C ASP A 145 -6.76 -1.87 15.15
N SER A 146 -6.77 -1.67 13.83
CA SER A 146 -7.38 -2.61 12.89
C SER A 146 -6.55 -3.87 12.59
N GLU A 147 -5.62 -4.30 13.44
CA GLU A 147 -4.98 -5.61 13.25
C GLU A 147 -6.04 -6.73 13.18
N ILE A 148 -7.10 -6.64 13.99
CA ILE A 148 -8.09 -7.71 14.18
C ILE A 148 -9.04 -7.86 12.96
N SER A 149 -9.55 -6.76 12.40
CA SER A 149 -10.46 -6.80 11.24
C SER A 149 -9.75 -7.20 9.94
N PHE A 150 -8.46 -6.86 9.80
CA PHE A 150 -7.68 -7.28 8.64
C PHE A 150 -7.28 -8.76 8.69
N ILE A 151 -6.89 -9.29 9.86
CA ILE A 151 -6.45 -10.70 10.00
C ILE A 151 -7.59 -11.68 9.74
N THR A 152 -8.78 -11.40 10.28
CA THR A 152 -9.99 -12.21 10.08
C THR A 152 -10.37 -12.28 8.61
N ASP A 153 -10.40 -11.13 7.93
CA ASP A 153 -10.60 -11.03 6.49
C ASP A 153 -9.52 -11.76 5.69
N TYR A 154 -8.23 -11.60 6.07
CA TYR A 154 -7.11 -12.26 5.37
C TYR A 154 -7.17 -13.77 5.51
N LYS A 155 -7.48 -14.31 6.70
CA LYS A 155 -7.62 -15.75 6.95
C LYS A 155 -8.78 -16.33 6.14
N LYS A 156 -9.97 -15.71 6.21
CA LYS A 156 -11.15 -16.14 5.44
C LYS A 156 -10.88 -16.11 3.93
N LYS A 157 -10.15 -15.08 3.47
CA LYS A 157 -9.74 -14.94 2.07
C LYS A 157 -8.68 -15.97 1.66
N ASN A 158 -7.62 -16.19 2.42
CA ASN A 158 -6.55 -17.12 2.05
C ASN A 158 -7.06 -18.55 1.84
N ILE A 159 -7.97 -19.00 2.70
CA ILE A 159 -8.64 -20.32 2.60
C ILE A 159 -9.35 -20.44 1.24
N LEU A 160 -10.15 -19.43 0.85
CA LEU A 160 -10.82 -19.37 -0.45
C LEU A 160 -9.85 -19.45 -1.65
N SER A 161 -8.68 -18.79 -1.59
CA SER A 161 -7.69 -18.88 -2.68
C SER A 161 -6.99 -20.22 -2.76
N LEU A 162 -6.73 -20.84 -1.61
CA LEU A 162 -6.10 -22.16 -1.56
C LEU A 162 -7.06 -23.18 -2.17
N ASN A 163 -8.34 -23.14 -1.81
CA ASN A 163 -9.37 -24.00 -2.39
C ASN A 163 -9.48 -23.81 -3.91
N LEU A 164 -9.50 -22.56 -4.40
CA LEU A 164 -9.51 -22.28 -5.85
C LEU A 164 -8.26 -22.80 -6.56
N LYS A 165 -7.06 -22.59 -6.01
CA LYS A 165 -5.80 -23.06 -6.62
C LYS A 165 -5.73 -24.59 -6.66
N ASN A 166 -6.17 -25.24 -5.58
CA ASN A 166 -6.23 -26.69 -5.52
C ASN A 166 -7.20 -27.22 -6.59
N ASN A 167 -8.39 -26.64 -6.72
CA ASN A 167 -9.36 -27.01 -7.76
C ASN A 167 -8.81 -26.77 -9.18
N PHE A 168 -8.14 -25.64 -9.44
CA PHE A 168 -7.50 -25.38 -10.73
C PHE A 168 -6.37 -26.36 -11.04
N LYS A 169 -5.58 -26.77 -10.04
CA LYS A 169 -4.50 -27.73 -10.21
C LYS A 169 -5.05 -29.11 -10.56
N VAL A 170 -6.11 -29.54 -9.88
CA VAL A 170 -6.84 -30.77 -10.19
C VAL A 170 -7.41 -30.72 -11.61
N LEU A 171 -8.11 -29.63 -11.98
CA LEU A 171 -8.65 -29.45 -13.34
C LEU A 171 -7.56 -29.46 -14.43
N SER A 172 -6.42 -28.83 -14.16
CA SER A 172 -5.29 -28.84 -15.11
C SER A 172 -4.66 -30.22 -15.25
N ALA A 173 -4.61 -31.02 -14.17
CA ALA A 173 -4.14 -32.40 -14.23
C ALA A 173 -5.08 -33.26 -15.07
N PHE A 174 -6.40 -33.20 -14.81
CA PHE A 174 -7.42 -33.88 -15.61
C PHE A 174 -7.35 -33.50 -17.10
N LYS A 175 -7.14 -32.22 -17.42
CA LYS A 175 -7.02 -31.76 -18.81
C LYS A 175 -5.78 -32.33 -19.50
N ASN A 176 -4.66 -32.44 -18.78
CA ASN A 176 -3.45 -33.05 -19.29
C ASN A 176 -3.60 -34.56 -19.49
N ASP A 177 -4.35 -35.24 -18.63
CA ASP A 177 -4.61 -36.68 -18.74
C ASP A 177 -5.57 -36.98 -19.91
N LEU A 178 -6.59 -36.16 -20.13
CA LEU A 178 -7.47 -36.25 -21.32
C LEU A 178 -6.70 -36.03 -22.63
N ASN A 179 -5.78 -35.06 -22.67
CA ASN A 179 -4.95 -34.80 -23.86
C ASN A 179 -3.94 -35.92 -24.16
N LYS A 180 -3.65 -36.83 -23.22
CA LYS A 180 -2.79 -38.00 -23.46
C LYS A 180 -3.55 -39.21 -24.00
N LEU A 181 -4.88 -39.19 -23.90
CA LEU A 181 -5.77 -40.26 -24.37
C LEU A 181 -6.23 -40.05 -25.83
N GLN A 182 -5.96 -38.87 -26.40
CA GLN A 182 -6.14 -38.54 -27.82
C GLN A 182 -4.80 -38.68 -28.56
#